data_AF-A0A850M6I7-F1
#
_entry.id   AF-A0A850M6I7-F1
#
_cell.length_a   1.000
_cell.length_b   1.000
_cell.length_c   1.000
_cell.angle_alpha   90.00
_cell.angle_beta   90.00
_cell.angle_gamma   90.00
#
_symmetry.space_group_name_H-M   'P 1'
#
loop_
_entity.id
_entity.type
_entity.pdbx_description
1 polymer ?
#
loop_
_entity_poly.entity_id
_entity_poly.type
_entity_poly.pdbx_seq_one_letter_code
_entity_poly.pdbx_strand_id
1 'polypeptide(L)'
;MSKGQKLLRNGILLTEEGKWKKSIPKLEQALEIFLTEKNQEMIALTRSFLGMAYRPLKRYEDALKQFDEFLKLVIEMKDRFGVAQAYLDISLTLSLQKKYDSALNVMKKCLKIVQEELKDKDVEARALANIGGIYLLKEDYDTALATYKKGLKISEEVDFIDGSSECYKGIAEVYEKKGNYEQAEKNYQESLGLFRLLRDRREESNILLRLGVIYSQFGKIKDAIFYFKQSKKLKKQLKDILGENFCDKNLKALHEKIKERNLKI
;
A
#
# COMPACT_ATOMS: atom_id res chain seq x y z
N MET A 1 25.08 8.06 19.50
CA MET A 1 24.57 7.93 18.13
C MET A 1 25.64 8.40 17.16
N SER A 2 26.16 7.49 16.31
CA SER A 2 27.22 7.80 15.34
C SER A 2 26.74 8.78 14.26
N LYS A 3 27.66 9.37 13.47
CA LYS A 3 27.30 10.25 12.35
C LYS A 3 26.42 9.51 11.33
N GLY A 4 26.75 8.27 10.99
CA GLY A 4 25.95 7.41 10.11
C GLY A 4 24.53 7.20 10.63
N GLN A 5 24.38 6.87 11.92
CA GLN A 5 23.05 6.67 12.54
C GLN A 5 22.19 7.94 12.54
N LYS A 6 22.79 9.12 12.77
CA LYS A 6 22.07 10.41 12.70
C LYS A 6 21.58 10.69 11.27
N LEU A 7 22.41 10.43 10.27
CA LEU A 7 22.07 10.60 8.86
C LEU A 7 20.96 9.64 8.43
N LEU A 8 21.07 8.36 8.80
CA LEU A 8 20.06 7.34 8.53
C LEU A 8 18.71 7.75 9.14
N ARG A 9 18.67 8.09 10.44
CA ARG A 9 17.44 8.50 11.11
C ARG A 9 16.79 9.71 10.43
N ASN A 10 17.59 10.70 10.02
CA ASN A 10 17.09 11.87 9.30
C ASN A 10 16.54 11.50 7.92
N GLY A 11 17.25 10.65 7.18
CA GLY A 11 16.81 10.11 5.90
C GLY A 11 15.48 9.36 6.02
N ILE A 12 15.35 8.45 6.98
CA ILE A 12 14.10 7.72 7.26
C ILE A 12 12.94 8.67 7.52
N LEU A 13 13.12 9.66 8.39
CA LEU A 13 12.07 10.64 8.69
C LEU A 13 11.66 11.43 7.43
N LEU A 14 12.64 11.89 6.64
CA LEU A 14 12.36 12.60 5.39
C LEU A 14 11.65 11.71 4.36
N THR A 15 11.99 10.42 4.32
CA THR A 15 11.29 9.40 3.56
C THR A 15 9.84 9.34 4.04
N GLU A 16 9.56 9.06 5.30
CA GLU A 16 8.19 9.01 5.84
C GLU A 16 7.36 10.28 5.60
N GLU A 17 7.99 11.46 5.63
CA GLU A 17 7.36 12.75 5.34
C GLU A 17 7.10 13.03 3.85
N GLY A 18 7.49 12.13 2.96
CA GLY A 18 7.35 12.30 1.51
C GLY A 18 8.41 13.22 0.86
N LYS A 19 9.43 13.61 1.61
CA LYS A 19 10.52 14.51 1.16
C LYS A 19 11.66 13.73 0.52
N TRP A 20 11.33 12.86 -0.42
CA TRP A 20 12.24 11.86 -1.02
C TRP A 20 13.53 12.45 -1.59
N LYS A 21 13.45 13.58 -2.31
CA LYS A 21 14.62 14.27 -2.89
C LYS A 21 15.62 14.75 -1.83
N LYS A 22 15.16 15.07 -0.62
CA LYS A 22 16.02 15.47 0.51
C LYS A 22 16.52 14.27 1.31
N SER A 23 15.74 13.19 1.33
CA SER A 23 16.09 11.95 2.03
C SER A 23 17.28 11.23 1.39
N ILE A 24 17.25 11.03 0.06
CA ILE A 24 18.26 10.28 -0.69
C ILE A 24 19.71 10.67 -0.34
N PRO A 25 20.14 11.94 -0.41
CA PRO A 25 21.52 12.29 -0.11
C PRO A 25 21.92 12.02 1.36
N LYS A 26 20.96 12.02 2.29
CA LYS A 26 21.23 11.64 3.69
C LYS A 26 21.45 10.15 3.83
N LEU A 27 20.62 9.36 3.17
CA LEU A 27 20.74 7.91 3.15
C LEU A 27 22.00 7.44 2.41
N GLU A 28 22.39 8.08 1.30
CA GLU A 28 23.63 7.77 0.58
C GLU A 28 24.88 8.03 1.45
N GLN A 29 24.94 9.19 2.11
CA GLN A 29 26.03 9.48 3.04
C GLN A 29 26.07 8.52 4.24
N ALA A 30 24.90 8.08 4.73
CA ALA A 30 24.84 7.06 5.78
C ALA A 30 25.37 5.72 5.27
N LEU A 31 24.98 5.31 4.05
CA LEU A 31 25.40 4.08 3.41
C LEU A 31 26.93 4.01 3.25
N GLU A 32 27.56 5.09 2.80
CA GLU A 32 29.03 5.17 2.67
C GLU A 32 29.75 4.94 4.01
N ILE A 33 29.22 5.52 5.09
CA ILE A 33 29.77 5.33 6.44
C ILE A 33 29.62 3.86 6.86
N PHE A 34 28.43 3.28 6.71
CA PHE A 34 28.18 1.90 7.13
C PHE A 34 28.95 0.87 6.29
N LEU A 35 29.20 1.14 5.01
CA LEU A 35 30.09 0.35 4.15
C LEU A 35 31.52 0.37 4.70
N THR A 36 32.02 1.53 5.12
CA THR A 36 33.35 1.68 5.73
C THR A 36 33.44 0.97 7.08
N GLU A 37 32.38 1.07 7.90
CA GLU A 37 32.24 0.38 9.17
C GLU A 37 31.97 -1.13 9.02
N LYS A 38 31.70 -1.62 7.80
CA LYS A 38 31.28 -3.00 7.49
C LYS A 38 30.05 -3.45 8.31
N ASN A 39 29.15 -2.52 8.61
CA ASN A 39 27.95 -2.79 9.40
C ASN A 39 26.81 -3.29 8.49
N GLN A 40 26.73 -4.61 8.31
CA GLN A 40 25.78 -5.24 7.37
C GLN A 40 24.31 -4.91 7.68
N GLU A 41 23.92 -4.90 8.95
CA GLU A 41 22.56 -4.55 9.37
C GLU A 41 22.18 -3.14 8.94
N MET A 42 23.07 -2.16 9.20
CA MET A 42 22.83 -0.77 8.84
C MET A 42 22.89 -0.55 7.33
N ILE A 43 23.75 -1.28 6.61
CA ILE A 43 23.78 -1.27 5.14
C ILE A 43 22.44 -1.76 4.59
N ALA A 44 21.96 -2.93 5.04
CA ALA A 44 20.71 -3.52 4.59
C ALA A 44 19.53 -2.57 4.83
N LEU A 45 19.40 -2.04 6.06
CA LEU A 45 18.37 -1.09 6.42
C LEU A 45 18.41 0.17 5.55
N THR A 46 19.60 0.74 5.36
CA THR A 46 19.77 1.96 4.55
C THR A 46 19.40 1.75 3.08
N ARG A 47 19.76 0.58 2.52
CA ARG A 47 19.41 0.21 1.14
C ARG A 47 17.91 0.08 0.95
N SER A 48 17.20 -0.58 1.86
CA SER A 48 15.74 -0.65 1.83
C SER A 48 15.10 0.74 1.78
N PHE A 49 15.53 1.66 2.65
CA PHE A 49 15.02 3.04 2.65
C PHE A 49 15.41 3.85 1.41
N LEU A 50 16.59 3.64 0.82
CA LEU A 50 16.94 4.26 -0.46
C LEU A 50 16.01 3.78 -1.57
N GLY A 51 15.75 2.48 -1.65
CA GLY A 51 14.80 1.92 -2.60
C GLY A 51 13.40 2.54 -2.46
N MET A 52 12.91 2.65 -1.22
CA MET A 52 11.63 3.30 -0.91
C MET A 52 11.62 4.78 -1.31
N ALA A 53 12.72 5.51 -1.16
CA ALA A 53 12.82 6.92 -1.53
C ALA A 53 12.95 7.13 -3.06
N TYR A 54 13.59 6.21 -3.78
CA TYR A 54 13.71 6.27 -5.24
C TYR A 54 12.40 5.98 -5.98
N ARG A 55 11.64 5.00 -5.50
CA ARG A 55 10.38 4.54 -6.10
C ARG A 55 9.36 5.65 -6.42
N PRO A 56 8.97 6.55 -5.49
CA PRO A 56 8.01 7.62 -5.77
C PRO A 56 8.54 8.70 -6.72
N LEU A 57 9.86 8.77 -6.93
CA LEU A 57 10.48 9.65 -7.93
C LEU A 57 10.53 9.00 -9.32
N LYS A 58 9.91 7.82 -9.50
CA LYS A 58 9.95 7.00 -10.73
C LYS A 58 11.36 6.58 -11.15
N ARG A 59 12.31 6.62 -10.22
CA ARG A 59 13.68 6.10 -10.39
C ARG A 59 13.66 4.60 -10.08
N TYR A 60 12.93 3.84 -10.90
CA TYR A 60 12.61 2.46 -10.61
C TYR A 60 13.82 1.55 -10.69
N GLU A 61 14.72 1.78 -11.64
CA GLU A 61 15.96 1.02 -11.80
C GLU A 61 16.89 1.21 -10.59
N ASP A 62 16.99 2.45 -10.09
CA ASP A 62 17.74 2.74 -8.86
C ASP A 62 17.09 2.06 -7.65
N ALA A 63 15.76 2.10 -7.56
CA ALA A 63 15.03 1.45 -6.47
C ALA A 63 15.25 -0.07 -6.46
N LEU A 64 15.07 -0.72 -7.62
CA LEU A 64 15.30 -2.14 -7.80
C LEU A 64 16.74 -2.53 -7.45
N LYS A 65 17.74 -1.75 -7.89
CA LYS A 65 19.14 -1.98 -7.52
C LYS A 65 19.33 -1.98 -6.00
N GLN A 66 18.71 -1.05 -5.28
CA GLN A 66 18.84 -1.03 -3.82
C GLN A 66 18.11 -2.20 -3.16
N PHE A 67 16.92 -2.58 -3.65
CA PHE A 67 16.18 -3.71 -3.11
C PHE A 67 16.84 -5.06 -3.42
N ASP A 68 17.49 -5.22 -4.57
CA ASP A 68 18.26 -6.42 -4.92
C ASP A 68 19.49 -6.57 -4.02
N GLU A 69 20.22 -5.47 -3.76
CA GLU A 69 21.35 -5.46 -2.82
C GLU A 69 20.87 -5.69 -1.38
N PHE A 70 19.73 -5.13 -0.99
CA PHE A 70 19.09 -5.44 0.29
C PHE A 70 18.73 -6.92 0.40
N LEU A 71 18.10 -7.51 -0.63
CA LEU A 71 17.74 -8.93 -0.69
C LEU A 71 18.95 -9.84 -0.48
N LYS A 72 20.07 -9.56 -1.16
CA LYS A 72 21.32 -10.34 -0.99
C LYS A 72 21.77 -10.35 0.47
N LEU A 73 21.79 -9.18 1.12
CA LEU A 73 22.24 -9.03 2.50
C LEU A 73 21.34 -9.77 3.49
N VAL A 74 20.01 -9.66 3.35
CA VAL A 74 19.08 -10.35 4.24
C VAL A 74 19.08 -11.86 4.04
N ILE A 75 19.41 -12.35 2.84
CA ILE A 75 19.68 -13.78 2.60
C ILE A 75 20.94 -14.21 3.38
N GLU A 76 22.04 -13.48 3.26
CA GLU A 76 23.30 -13.78 3.96
C GLU A 76 23.13 -13.76 5.49
N MET A 77 22.35 -12.80 5.99
CA MET A 77 22.00 -12.67 7.41
C MET A 77 20.99 -13.72 7.89
N LYS A 78 20.41 -14.51 6.97
CA LYS A 78 19.29 -15.42 7.24
C LYS A 78 18.08 -14.70 7.85
N ASP A 79 17.91 -13.42 7.52
CA ASP A 79 16.78 -12.60 7.92
C ASP A 79 15.59 -12.90 7.01
N ARG A 80 14.79 -13.85 7.48
CA ARG A 80 13.58 -14.34 6.83
C ARG A 80 12.56 -13.23 6.56
N PHE A 81 12.40 -12.30 7.50
CA PHE A 81 11.47 -11.17 7.36
C PHE A 81 12.01 -10.17 6.36
N GLY A 82 13.31 -9.86 6.42
CA GLY A 82 13.99 -9.03 5.45
C GLY A 82 13.86 -9.57 4.02
N VAL A 83 14.01 -10.89 3.83
CA VAL A 83 13.83 -11.56 2.52
C VAL A 83 12.42 -11.31 1.99
N ALA A 84 11.39 -11.57 2.80
CA ALA A 84 10.01 -11.35 2.39
C ALA A 84 9.73 -9.88 2.05
N GLN A 85 10.24 -8.95 2.87
CA GLN A 85 10.11 -7.51 2.63
C GLN A 85 10.78 -7.09 1.32
N ALA A 86 11.96 -7.61 1.00
CA ALA A 86 12.67 -7.29 -0.23
C ALA A 86 11.89 -7.76 -1.47
N TYR A 87 11.33 -8.98 -1.44
CA TYR A 87 10.47 -9.48 -2.52
C TYR A 87 9.23 -8.61 -2.71
N LEU A 88 8.58 -8.19 -1.62
CA LEU A 88 7.44 -7.27 -1.66
C LEU A 88 7.80 -5.93 -2.32
N ASP A 89 8.91 -5.32 -1.91
CA ASP A 89 9.36 -4.03 -2.44
C ASP A 89 9.77 -4.10 -3.93
N ILE A 90 10.44 -5.17 -4.34
CA ILE A 90 10.77 -5.43 -5.75
C ILE A 90 9.49 -5.59 -6.57
N SER A 91 8.56 -6.41 -6.10
CA SER A 91 7.29 -6.67 -6.78
C SER A 91 6.45 -5.40 -6.95
N LEU A 92 6.33 -4.58 -5.90
CA LEU A 92 5.63 -3.31 -5.95
C LEU A 92 6.29 -2.37 -6.99
N THR A 93 7.62 -2.31 -7.00
CA THR A 93 8.36 -1.48 -7.95
C THR A 93 8.15 -1.93 -9.41
N LEU A 94 8.20 -3.24 -9.66
CA LEU A 94 7.90 -3.82 -10.99
C LEU A 94 6.45 -3.55 -11.42
N SER A 95 5.50 -3.63 -10.48
CA SER A 95 4.09 -3.34 -10.73
C SER A 95 3.86 -1.89 -11.13
N LEU A 96 4.58 -0.94 -10.51
CA LEU A 96 4.56 0.48 -10.91
C LEU A 96 5.15 0.70 -12.31
N GLN A 97 6.05 -0.17 -12.78
CA GLN A 97 6.53 -0.21 -14.16
C GLN A 97 5.57 -0.95 -15.12
N LYS A 98 4.41 -1.42 -14.64
CA LYS A 98 3.49 -2.30 -15.37
C LYS A 98 4.10 -3.64 -15.81
N LYS A 99 5.22 -4.05 -15.21
CA LYS A 99 5.88 -5.35 -15.46
C LYS A 99 5.24 -6.44 -14.59
N TYR A 100 3.94 -6.66 -14.80
CA TYR A 100 3.13 -7.48 -13.90
C TYR A 100 3.55 -8.95 -13.86
N ASP A 101 3.98 -9.53 -14.98
CA ASP A 101 4.44 -10.93 -15.01
C ASP A 101 5.76 -11.10 -14.23
N SER A 102 6.66 -10.13 -14.31
CA SER A 102 7.87 -10.11 -13.49
C SER A 102 7.53 -9.97 -12.00
N ALA A 103 6.59 -9.09 -11.65
CA ALA A 103 6.13 -8.91 -10.28
C ALA A 103 5.49 -10.20 -9.72
N LEU A 104 4.64 -10.87 -10.49
CA LEU A 104 4.05 -12.17 -10.13
C LEU A 104 5.12 -13.24 -9.91
N ASN A 105 6.13 -13.32 -10.78
CA ASN A 105 7.21 -14.29 -10.63
C ASN A 105 8.01 -14.06 -9.34
N VAL A 106 8.31 -12.79 -9.01
CA VAL A 106 8.97 -12.39 -7.76
C VAL A 106 8.12 -12.79 -6.54
N MET A 107 6.83 -12.49 -6.56
CA MET A 107 5.94 -12.84 -5.45
C MET A 107 5.66 -14.33 -5.29
N LYS A 108 5.57 -15.10 -6.38
CA LYS A 108 5.42 -16.56 -6.31
C LYS A 108 6.65 -17.22 -5.67
N LYS A 109 7.85 -16.70 -5.95
CA LYS A 109 9.08 -17.13 -5.26
C LYS A 109 9.02 -16.81 -3.77
N CYS A 110 8.61 -15.59 -3.41
CA CYS A 110 8.40 -15.20 -2.01
C CYS A 110 7.41 -16.14 -1.31
N LEU A 111 6.24 -16.38 -1.92
CA LEU A 111 5.20 -17.24 -1.35
C LEU A 111 5.73 -18.65 -1.10
N LYS A 112 6.49 -19.22 -2.04
CA LYS A 112 7.11 -20.53 -1.87
C LYS A 112 8.06 -20.58 -0.67
N ILE A 113 8.96 -19.59 -0.54
CA ILE A 113 9.89 -19.48 0.60
C ILE A 113 9.10 -19.37 1.91
N VAL A 114 8.07 -18.53 1.93
CA VAL A 114 7.22 -18.33 3.11
C VAL A 114 6.54 -19.63 3.53
N GLN A 115 6.00 -20.39 2.57
CA GLN A 115 5.28 -21.64 2.84
C GLN A 115 6.21 -22.79 3.25
N GLU A 116 7.37 -22.93 2.61
CA GLU A 116 8.27 -24.08 2.81
C GLU A 116 9.25 -23.86 3.97
N GLU A 117 9.78 -22.64 4.11
CA GLU A 117 10.89 -22.35 5.01
C GLU A 117 10.47 -21.53 6.23
N LEU A 118 9.70 -20.45 6.01
CA LEU A 118 9.35 -19.52 7.08
C LEU A 118 8.20 -20.04 7.94
N LYS A 119 7.22 -20.65 7.28
CA LYS A 119 5.95 -21.12 7.86
C LYS A 119 5.21 -20.02 8.62
N ASP A 120 5.35 -18.78 8.17
CA ASP A 120 4.74 -17.60 8.76
C ASP A 120 3.45 -17.25 8.02
N LYS A 121 2.33 -17.37 8.72
CA LYS A 121 0.99 -17.19 8.16
C LYS A 121 0.65 -15.72 7.88
N ASP A 122 1.18 -14.79 8.66
CA ASP A 122 0.97 -13.36 8.46
C ASP A 122 1.65 -12.93 7.16
N VAL A 123 2.90 -13.36 6.96
CA VAL A 123 3.65 -13.08 5.73
C VAL A 123 3.02 -13.80 4.53
N GLU A 124 2.51 -15.02 4.71
CA GLU A 124 1.82 -15.77 3.64
C GLU A 124 0.58 -15.00 3.17
N ALA A 125 -0.24 -14.52 4.11
CA ALA A 125 -1.41 -13.71 3.83
C ALA A 125 -1.06 -12.40 3.12
N ARG A 126 -0.04 -11.66 3.60
CA ARG A 126 0.46 -10.44 2.93
C ARG A 126 0.91 -10.73 1.50
N ALA A 127 1.64 -11.83 1.29
CA ALA A 127 2.12 -12.21 -0.04
C ALA A 127 0.96 -12.49 -1.00
N LEU A 128 -0.07 -13.21 -0.53
CA LEU A 128 -1.30 -13.47 -1.29
C LEU A 128 -2.05 -12.17 -1.61
N ALA A 129 -2.19 -11.25 -0.66
CA ALA A 129 -2.81 -9.95 -0.90
C ALA A 129 -2.08 -9.16 -2.00
N ASN A 130 -0.75 -9.17 -1.98
CA ASN A 130 0.06 -8.52 -3.02
C ASN A 130 -0.09 -9.20 -4.38
N ILE A 131 -0.11 -10.54 -4.43
CA ILE A 131 -0.38 -11.29 -5.67
C ILE A 131 -1.77 -10.93 -6.23
N GLY A 132 -2.78 -10.86 -5.35
CA GLY A 132 -4.14 -10.42 -5.69
C GLY A 132 -4.15 -9.02 -6.31
N GLY A 133 -3.38 -8.09 -5.73
CA GLY A 133 -3.22 -6.73 -6.24
C GLY A 133 -2.58 -6.68 -7.63
N ILE A 134 -1.62 -7.55 -7.90
CA ILE A 134 -1.00 -7.60 -9.25
C ILE A 134 -1.99 -8.13 -10.27
N TYR A 135 -2.79 -9.16 -9.95
CA TYR A 135 -3.85 -9.64 -10.85
C TYR A 135 -4.93 -8.58 -11.06
N LEU A 136 -5.29 -7.82 -10.02
CA LEU A 136 -6.21 -6.69 -10.13
C LEU A 136 -5.67 -5.62 -11.11
N LEU A 137 -4.38 -5.29 -11.03
CA LEU A 137 -3.72 -4.36 -11.96
C LEU A 137 -3.62 -4.90 -13.40
N LYS A 138 -3.62 -6.23 -13.58
CA LYS A 138 -3.73 -6.92 -14.88
C LYS A 138 -5.17 -7.01 -15.39
N GLU A 139 -6.15 -6.54 -14.61
CA GLU A 139 -7.58 -6.69 -14.89
C GLU A 139 -8.07 -8.15 -14.92
N ASP A 140 -7.30 -9.08 -14.36
CA ASP A 140 -7.71 -10.46 -14.11
C ASP A 140 -8.45 -10.51 -12.76
N TYR A 141 -9.70 -10.03 -12.80
CA TYR A 141 -10.51 -9.85 -11.61
C TYR A 141 -10.86 -11.15 -10.90
N ASP A 142 -11.05 -12.25 -11.64
CA ASP A 142 -11.44 -13.53 -11.05
C ASP A 142 -10.27 -14.18 -10.30
N THR A 143 -9.07 -14.15 -10.88
CA THR A 143 -7.85 -14.62 -10.19
C THR A 143 -7.50 -13.71 -9.01
N ALA A 144 -7.66 -12.39 -9.15
CA ALA A 144 -7.47 -11.45 -8.05
C ALA A 144 -8.41 -11.76 -6.87
N LEU A 145 -9.70 -11.93 -7.14
CA LEU A 145 -10.71 -12.25 -6.13
C LEU A 145 -10.40 -13.57 -5.42
N ALA A 146 -10.08 -14.62 -6.18
CA ALA A 146 -9.73 -15.92 -5.61
C ALA A 146 -8.47 -15.84 -4.74
N THR A 147 -7.47 -15.06 -5.14
CA THR A 147 -6.23 -14.89 -4.40
C THR A 147 -6.44 -14.08 -3.11
N TYR A 148 -7.16 -12.97 -3.18
CA TYR A 148 -7.50 -12.20 -1.98
C TYR A 148 -8.32 -13.01 -0.98
N LYS A 149 -9.29 -13.81 -1.44
CA LYS A 149 -10.08 -14.69 -0.53
C LYS A 149 -9.22 -15.74 0.16
N LYS A 150 -8.19 -16.28 -0.51
CA LYS A 150 -7.21 -17.18 0.13
C LYS A 150 -6.40 -16.45 1.20
N GLY A 151 -5.90 -15.25 0.89
CA GLY A 151 -5.16 -14.43 1.86
C GLY A 151 -6.02 -14.01 3.05
N LEU A 152 -7.29 -13.65 2.80
CA LEU A 152 -8.25 -13.29 3.84
C LEU A 152 -8.51 -14.47 4.78
N LYS A 153 -8.78 -15.65 4.23
CA LYS A 153 -9.02 -16.86 5.04
C LYS A 153 -7.85 -17.13 6.00
N ILE A 154 -6.62 -17.06 5.49
CA ILE A 154 -5.43 -17.24 6.33
C ILE A 154 -5.35 -16.14 7.39
N SER A 155 -5.55 -14.87 7.00
CA SER A 155 -5.47 -13.75 7.93
C SER A 155 -6.49 -13.86 9.07
N GLU A 156 -7.72 -14.29 8.77
CA GLU A 156 -8.78 -14.53 9.76
C GLU A 156 -8.46 -15.72 10.66
N GLU A 157 -7.85 -16.79 10.14
CA GLU A 157 -7.43 -17.96 10.93
C GLU A 157 -6.36 -17.62 11.99
N VAL A 158 -5.55 -16.59 11.76
CA VAL A 158 -4.48 -16.16 12.68
C VAL A 158 -4.71 -14.78 13.31
N ASP A 159 -5.95 -14.27 13.23
CA ASP A 159 -6.33 -12.95 13.77
C ASP A 159 -5.44 -11.78 13.29
N PHE A 160 -4.90 -11.90 12.07
CA PHE A 160 -3.97 -10.95 11.50
C PHE A 160 -4.71 -9.78 10.83
N ILE A 161 -5.04 -8.78 11.66
CA ILE A 161 -5.89 -7.62 11.30
C ILE A 161 -5.39 -6.90 10.04
N ASP A 162 -4.08 -6.69 9.91
CA ASP A 162 -3.51 -5.95 8.78
C ASP A 162 -3.70 -6.71 7.46
N GLY A 163 -3.46 -8.02 7.44
CA GLY A 163 -3.73 -8.88 6.28
C GLY A 163 -5.21 -8.91 5.89
N SER A 164 -6.10 -9.03 6.88
CA SER A 164 -7.55 -9.00 6.65
C SER A 164 -7.99 -7.65 6.07
N SER A 165 -7.47 -6.54 6.60
CA SER A 165 -7.82 -5.19 6.15
C SER A 165 -7.48 -4.95 4.67
N GLU A 166 -6.29 -5.39 4.24
CA GLU A 166 -5.82 -5.31 2.87
C GLU A 166 -6.59 -6.25 1.93
N CYS A 167 -6.90 -7.47 2.39
CA CYS A 167 -7.68 -8.41 1.57
C CYS A 167 -9.11 -7.93 1.37
N TYR A 168 -9.80 -7.44 2.41
CA TYR A 168 -11.13 -6.85 2.28
C TYR A 168 -11.12 -5.65 1.32
N LYS A 169 -10.12 -4.77 1.41
CA LYS A 169 -9.94 -3.65 0.49
C LYS A 169 -9.80 -4.14 -0.96
N GLY A 170 -8.90 -5.09 -1.20
CA GLY A 170 -8.67 -5.65 -2.54
C GLY A 170 -9.90 -6.35 -3.13
N ILE A 171 -10.65 -7.10 -2.31
CA ILE A 171 -11.92 -7.72 -2.71
C ILE A 171 -12.94 -6.64 -3.10
N ALA A 172 -13.03 -5.57 -2.30
CA ALA A 172 -13.93 -4.46 -2.58
C ALA A 172 -13.59 -3.77 -3.91
N GLU A 173 -12.30 -3.51 -4.16
CA GLU A 173 -11.82 -2.93 -5.43
C GLU A 173 -12.15 -3.82 -6.63
N VAL A 174 -12.00 -5.14 -6.50
CA VAL A 174 -12.40 -6.09 -7.55
C VAL A 174 -13.91 -5.97 -7.83
N TYR A 175 -14.76 -5.99 -6.81
CA TYR A 175 -16.20 -5.87 -7.00
C TYR A 175 -16.61 -4.50 -7.58
N GLU A 176 -15.96 -3.42 -7.15
CA GLU A 176 -16.15 -2.08 -7.71
C GLU A 176 -15.82 -2.06 -9.22
N LYS A 177 -14.71 -2.68 -9.63
CA LYS A 177 -14.32 -2.80 -11.04
C LYS A 177 -15.26 -3.65 -11.88
N LYS A 178 -15.87 -4.67 -11.28
CA LYS A 178 -16.92 -5.49 -11.91
C LYS A 178 -18.31 -4.82 -11.90
N GLY A 179 -18.45 -3.62 -11.32
CA GLY A 179 -19.72 -2.90 -11.20
C GLY A 179 -20.68 -3.46 -10.15
N ASN A 180 -20.25 -4.40 -9.31
CA ASN A 180 -21.04 -4.94 -8.21
C ASN A 180 -20.82 -4.07 -6.96
N TYR A 181 -21.51 -2.92 -6.94
CA TYR A 181 -21.32 -1.91 -5.90
C TYR A 181 -21.80 -2.37 -4.52
N GLU A 182 -22.78 -3.26 -4.43
CA GLU A 182 -23.27 -3.80 -3.17
C GLU A 182 -22.21 -4.65 -2.47
N GLN A 183 -21.54 -5.54 -3.21
CA GLN A 183 -20.44 -6.33 -2.64
C GLN A 183 -19.21 -5.46 -2.37
N ALA A 184 -18.94 -4.46 -3.21
CA ALA A 184 -17.86 -3.51 -2.94
C ALA A 184 -18.10 -2.75 -1.64
N GLU A 185 -19.31 -2.24 -1.43
CA GLU A 185 -19.67 -1.49 -0.21
C GLU A 185 -19.46 -2.33 1.05
N LYS A 186 -20.00 -3.56 1.08
CA LYS A 186 -19.83 -4.48 2.22
C LYS A 186 -18.35 -4.68 2.56
N ASN A 187 -17.52 -5.01 1.57
CA ASN A 187 -16.11 -5.29 1.82
C ASN A 187 -15.31 -4.02 2.19
N TYR A 188 -15.66 -2.86 1.64
CA TYR A 188 -15.07 -1.60 2.07
C TYR A 188 -15.44 -1.23 3.51
N GLN A 189 -16.65 -1.54 3.98
CA GLN A 189 -17.03 -1.31 5.39
C GLN A 189 -16.21 -2.16 6.35
N GLU A 190 -16.04 -3.46 6.05
CA GLU A 190 -15.19 -4.35 6.84
C GLU A 190 -13.75 -3.83 6.89
N SER A 191 -13.18 -3.50 5.72
CA SER A 191 -11.84 -2.93 5.62
C SER A 191 -11.71 -1.61 6.40
N LEU A 192 -12.70 -0.72 6.32
CA LEU A 192 -12.72 0.56 7.05
C LEU A 192 -12.68 0.35 8.57
N GLY A 193 -13.43 -0.64 9.08
CA GLY A 193 -13.42 -1.00 10.49
C GLY A 193 -12.02 -1.43 10.96
N LEU A 194 -11.36 -2.29 10.18
CA LEU A 194 -10.02 -2.79 10.49
C LEU A 194 -8.95 -1.71 10.40
N PHE A 195 -8.96 -0.85 9.37
CA PHE A 195 -8.00 0.26 9.29
C PHE A 195 -8.19 1.31 10.40
N ARG A 196 -9.43 1.51 10.88
CA ARG A 196 -9.67 2.32 12.08
C ARG A 196 -9.06 1.70 13.33
N LEU A 197 -9.16 0.38 13.48
CA LEU A 197 -8.54 -0.34 14.59
C LEU A 197 -7.00 -0.21 14.55
N LEU A 198 -6.41 -0.33 13.37
CA LEU A 198 -4.98 -0.11 13.12
C LEU A 198 -4.56 1.36 13.25
N ARG A 199 -5.52 2.29 13.32
CA ARG A 199 -5.30 3.74 13.28
C ARG A 199 -4.58 4.21 12.01
N ASP A 200 -4.70 3.46 10.91
CA ASP A 200 -4.20 3.89 9.61
C ASP A 200 -5.13 4.95 9.01
N ARG A 201 -4.81 6.21 9.30
CA ARG A 201 -5.58 7.36 8.81
C ARG A 201 -5.53 7.52 7.29
N ARG A 202 -4.47 7.02 6.65
CA ARG A 202 -4.32 7.14 5.19
C ARG A 202 -5.30 6.20 4.50
N GLU A 203 -5.28 4.92 4.86
CA GLU A 203 -6.20 3.94 4.29
C GLU A 203 -7.65 4.19 4.73
N GLU A 204 -7.89 4.62 5.97
CA GLU A 204 -9.22 5.09 6.41
C GLU A 204 -9.74 6.17 5.45
N SER A 205 -8.93 7.19 5.14
CA SER A 205 -9.34 8.28 4.26
C SER A 205 -9.61 7.82 2.82
N ASN A 206 -8.86 6.84 2.32
CA ASN A 206 -9.00 6.29 0.97
C ASN A 206 -10.27 5.46 0.86
N ILE A 207 -10.58 4.62 1.85
CA ILE A 207 -11.79 3.81 1.85
C ILE A 207 -13.04 4.68 2.02
N LEU A 208 -13.01 5.70 2.88
CA LEU A 208 -14.10 6.68 2.97
C LEU A 208 -14.34 7.38 1.64
N LEU A 209 -13.28 7.66 0.87
CA LEU A 209 -13.43 8.22 -0.48
C LEU A 209 -14.16 7.25 -1.41
N ARG A 210 -13.77 5.97 -1.40
CA ARG A 210 -14.38 4.92 -2.22
C ARG A 210 -15.86 4.69 -1.87
N LEU A 211 -16.19 4.66 -0.58
CA LEU A 211 -17.57 4.61 -0.11
C LEU A 211 -18.36 5.83 -0.59
N GLY A 212 -17.79 7.04 -0.53
CA GLY A 212 -18.42 8.24 -1.09
C GLY A 212 -18.78 8.10 -2.58
N VAL A 213 -17.88 7.51 -3.37
CA VAL A 213 -18.12 7.21 -4.80
C VAL A 213 -19.24 6.19 -4.95
N ILE A 214 -19.21 5.07 -4.21
CA ILE A 214 -20.22 4.02 -4.28
C ILE A 214 -21.61 4.54 -3.91
N TYR A 215 -21.74 5.26 -2.80
CA TYR A 215 -23.03 5.84 -2.39
C TYR A 215 -23.54 6.89 -3.38
N SER A 216 -22.64 7.58 -4.10
CA SER A 216 -23.03 8.44 -5.22
C SER A 216 -23.61 7.62 -6.39
N GLN A 217 -23.09 6.43 -6.69
CA GLN A 217 -23.63 5.54 -7.72
C GLN A 217 -25.02 5.02 -7.33
N PHE A 218 -25.24 4.71 -6.06
CA PHE A 218 -26.56 4.34 -5.54
C PHE A 218 -27.59 5.49 -5.51
N GLY A 219 -27.19 6.72 -5.86
CA GLY A 219 -28.06 7.89 -5.74
C GLY A 219 -28.35 8.31 -4.30
N LYS A 220 -27.66 7.71 -3.32
CA LYS A 220 -27.72 8.03 -1.89
C LYS A 220 -26.87 9.27 -1.59
N ILE A 221 -27.31 10.42 -2.09
CA ILE A 221 -26.53 11.67 -2.11
C ILE A 221 -26.09 12.11 -0.69
N LYS A 222 -26.97 11.98 0.32
CA LYS A 222 -26.64 12.40 1.69
C LYS A 222 -25.48 11.58 2.27
N ASP A 223 -25.51 10.27 2.09
CA ASP A 223 -24.45 9.36 2.54
C ASP A 223 -23.14 9.61 1.79
N ALA A 224 -23.21 9.81 0.47
CA ALA A 224 -22.04 10.16 -0.34
C ALA A 224 -21.36 11.44 0.18
N ILE A 225 -22.13 12.50 0.45
CA ILE A 225 -21.62 13.75 1.03
C ILE A 225 -20.97 13.50 2.41
N PHE A 226 -21.59 12.67 3.25
CA PHE A 226 -21.06 12.33 4.57
C PHE A 226 -19.68 11.67 4.46
N TYR A 227 -19.53 10.65 3.62
CA TYR A 227 -18.27 9.95 3.39
C TYR A 227 -17.19 10.86 2.78
N PHE A 228 -17.53 11.66 1.77
CA PHE A 228 -16.59 12.61 1.17
C PHE A 228 -16.09 13.66 2.17
N LYS A 229 -16.97 14.18 3.05
CA LYS A 229 -16.56 15.13 4.10
C LYS A 229 -15.60 14.50 5.10
N GLN A 230 -15.83 13.26 5.53
CA GLN A 230 -14.91 12.56 6.43
C GLN A 230 -13.55 12.30 5.76
N SER A 231 -13.56 11.79 4.53
CA SER A 231 -12.35 11.57 3.75
C SER A 231 -11.54 12.87 3.58
N LYS A 232 -12.21 13.97 3.20
CA LYS A 232 -11.59 15.31 3.09
C LYS A 232 -10.90 15.74 4.37
N LYS A 233 -11.58 15.59 5.52
CA LYS A 233 -11.04 15.98 6.83
C LYS A 233 -9.73 15.25 7.14
N LEU A 234 -9.67 13.94 6.91
CA LEU A 234 -8.46 13.15 7.12
C LEU A 234 -7.37 13.51 6.11
N LYS A 235 -7.70 13.64 4.82
CA LYS A 235 -6.74 14.02 3.77
C LYS A 235 -6.10 15.38 4.05
N LYS A 236 -6.86 16.34 4.58
CA LYS A 236 -6.33 17.64 5.05
C LYS A 236 -5.32 17.47 6.19
N GLN A 237 -5.61 16.63 7.19
CA GLN A 237 -4.68 16.33 8.28
C GLN A 237 -3.39 15.65 7.78
N LEU A 238 -3.52 14.80 6.76
CA LEU A 238 -2.43 14.10 6.10
C LEU A 238 -1.67 14.97 5.08
N LYS A 239 -2.10 16.23 4.85
CA LYS A 239 -1.56 17.13 3.82
C LYS A 239 -1.64 16.54 2.40
N ASP A 240 -2.62 15.66 2.15
CA ASP A 240 -2.94 15.11 0.83
C ASP A 240 -3.82 16.10 0.05
N ILE A 241 -3.18 17.09 -0.57
CA ILE A 241 -3.84 18.15 -1.34
C ILE A 241 -4.62 17.57 -2.54
N LEU A 242 -4.07 16.55 -3.21
CA LEU A 242 -4.72 15.94 -4.38
C LEU A 242 -6.00 15.21 -3.96
N GLY A 243 -5.94 14.46 -2.87
CA GLY A 243 -7.10 13.81 -2.31
C GLY A 243 -8.15 14.79 -1.81
N GLU A 244 -7.75 15.90 -1.16
CA GLU A 244 -8.66 16.97 -0.74
C GLU A 244 -9.42 17.55 -1.95
N ASN A 245 -8.70 17.91 -3.01
CA ASN A 245 -9.28 18.43 -4.25
C ASN A 245 -10.25 17.44 -4.90
N PHE A 246 -9.94 16.14 -4.85
CA PHE A 246 -10.82 15.11 -5.36
C PHE A 246 -12.14 15.03 -4.56
N CYS A 247 -12.07 15.10 -3.23
CA CYS A 247 -13.27 15.19 -2.39
C CYS A 247 -14.10 16.44 -2.72
N ASP A 248 -13.45 17.60 -2.89
CA ASP A 248 -14.13 18.86 -3.21
C ASP A 248 -14.86 18.84 -4.55
N LYS A 249 -14.22 18.27 -5.58
CA LYS A 249 -14.86 18.08 -6.89
C LYS A 249 -16.14 17.25 -6.77
N ASN A 250 -16.11 16.15 -6.02
CA ASN A 250 -17.27 15.28 -5.85
C ASN A 250 -18.37 15.94 -5.00
N LEU A 251 -17.99 16.63 -3.92
CA LEU A 251 -18.94 17.38 -3.08
C LEU A 251 -19.66 18.48 -3.87
N LYS A 252 -18.93 19.22 -4.72
CA LYS A 252 -19.52 20.24 -5.58
C LYS A 252 -20.54 19.64 -6.54
N ALA A 253 -20.19 18.56 -7.24
CA ALA A 253 -21.08 17.88 -8.16
C ALA A 253 -22.36 17.35 -7.47
N LEU A 254 -22.23 16.83 -6.24
CA LEU A 254 -23.38 16.36 -5.47
C LEU A 254 -24.29 17.52 -4.99
N HIS A 255 -23.72 18.65 -4.59
CA HIS A 255 -24.51 19.83 -4.23
C HIS A 255 -25.25 20.44 -5.43
N GLU A 256 -24.64 20.45 -6.62
CA GLU A 256 -25.30 20.87 -7.86
C GLU A 256 -26.50 19.97 -8.17
N LYS A 257 -26.34 18.65 -8.08
CA LYS A 257 -27.46 17.69 -8.23
C LYS A 257 -28.61 17.94 -7.24
N ILE A 258 -28.33 18.34 -6.00
CA ILE A 258 -29.39 18.69 -5.03
C ILE A 258 -30.13 19.95 -5.48
N LYS A 259 -29.40 21.00 -5.89
CA LYS A 259 -30.01 22.24 -6.36
C LYS A 259 -30.92 22.01 -7.57
N GLU A 260 -30.45 21.23 -8.54
CA GLU A 260 -31.25 20.87 -9.73
C GLU A 260 -32.51 20.09 -9.37
N ARG A 261 -32.45 19.17 -8.40
CA ARG A 261 -33.63 18.43 -7.93
C ARG A 261 -34.65 19.35 -7.25
N ASN A 262 -34.18 20.31 -6.47
CA ASN A 262 -35.04 21.25 -5.75
C ASN A 262 -35.68 22.31 -6.68
N LEU A 263 -35.11 22.55 -7.87
CA LEU A 263 -35.65 23.47 -8.88
C LEU A 263 -36.70 22.81 -9.81
N LYS A 264 -36.87 21.49 -9.73
CA LYS A 264 -37.83 20.72 -10.54
C LYS A 264 -39.11 20.33 -9.78
N ILE A 265 -39.28 20.83 -8.56
CA ILE A 265 -40.46 20.66 -7.69
C ILE A 265 -41.07 22.04 -7.49
#